data_AF-A0AAU9SND3-F1
#
_entry.id   AF-A0AAU9SND3-F1
#
_cell.length_a   1.000
_cell.length_b   1.000
_cell.length_c   1.000
_cell.angle_alpha   90.00
_cell.angle_beta   90.00
_cell.angle_gamma   90.00
#
_symmetry.space_group_name_H-M   'P 1'
#
loop_
_entity.id
_entity.type
_entity.pdbx_description
1 polymer ?
#
loop_
_entity_poly.entity_id
_entity_poly.type
_entity_poly.pdbx_seq_one_letter_code
_entity_poly.pdbx_strand_id
1 'polypeptide(L)'
;MVLFDKINIGYADFTDLQVERVNGVELKNMQQLRKLIKSCRTEDLRLDLEKGKVIVLNYKSAKEESWLILKRYGIASPTSR
;
A
#
# COMPACT_ATOMS: atom_id res chain seq x y z
N MET A 1 8.51 -3.20 6.88
CA MET A 1 8.61 -4.51 6.19
C MET A 1 7.37 -4.75 5.35
N VAL A 2 7.56 -5.14 4.08
CA VAL A 2 6.47 -5.54 3.16
C VAL A 2 6.19 -7.04 3.32
N LEU A 3 4.92 -7.45 3.39
CA LEU A 3 4.55 -8.87 3.41
C LEU A 3 4.73 -9.46 2.01
N PHE A 4 5.70 -10.34 1.83
CA PHE A 4 6.05 -10.89 0.52
C PHE A 4 4.89 -11.62 -0.13
N ASP A 5 4.53 -11.21 -1.35
CA ASP A 5 3.56 -11.87 -2.22
C ASP A 5 3.81 -11.53 -3.70
N LYS A 6 3.23 -12.29 -4.62
CA LYS A 6 3.36 -12.06 -6.07
C LYS A 6 2.93 -10.65 -6.47
N ILE A 7 1.93 -10.08 -5.78
CA ILE A 7 1.42 -8.75 -6.10
C ILE A 7 2.39 -7.60 -5.79
N ASN A 8 3.41 -7.84 -4.96
CA ASN A 8 4.39 -6.82 -4.57
C ASN A 8 5.84 -7.21 -4.88
N ILE A 9 6.04 -8.09 -5.86
CA ILE A 9 7.37 -8.42 -6.39
C ILE A 9 8.09 -7.13 -6.80
N GLY A 10 9.36 -7.00 -6.43
CA GLY A 10 10.19 -5.80 -6.66
C GLY A 10 10.13 -4.78 -5.53
N TYR A 11 9.21 -4.90 -4.58
CA TYR A 11 9.09 -4.01 -3.42
C TYR A 11 9.41 -4.68 -2.08
N ALA A 12 9.73 -5.98 -2.08
CA ALA A 12 9.94 -6.77 -0.86
C ALA A 12 11.01 -6.19 0.08
N ASP A 13 12.07 -5.62 -0.50
CA ASP A 13 13.22 -5.06 0.23
C ASP A 13 12.97 -3.63 0.74
N PHE A 14 11.78 -3.06 0.50
CA PHE A 14 11.45 -1.73 0.98
C PHE A 14 11.18 -1.79 2.48
N THR A 15 12.06 -1.15 3.25
CA THR A 15 11.92 -0.98 4.70
C THR A 15 12.19 0.46 5.08
N ASP A 16 11.46 0.93 6.10
CA ASP A 16 11.67 2.23 6.75
C ASP A 16 11.68 3.43 5.80
N LEU A 17 10.75 3.44 4.85
CA LEU A 17 10.51 4.55 3.91
C LEU A 17 9.22 5.28 4.27
N GLN A 18 9.29 6.60 4.42
CA GLN A 18 8.11 7.45 4.57
C GLN A 18 7.29 7.49 3.27
N VAL A 19 5.96 7.42 3.38
CA VAL A 19 5.04 7.71 2.26
C VAL A 19 4.80 9.22 2.22
N GLU A 20 5.11 9.85 1.09
CA GLU A 20 4.94 11.29 0.88
C GLU A 20 3.61 11.61 0.19
N ARG A 21 3.20 10.80 -0.80
CA ARG A 21 1.99 11.03 -1.60
C ARG A 21 1.23 9.76 -1.95
N VAL A 22 -0.08 9.90 -2.13
CA VAL A 22 -0.95 8.88 -2.71
C VAL A 22 -1.59 9.45 -3.97
N ASN A 23 -1.34 8.83 -5.12
CA ASN A 23 -1.82 9.31 -6.43
C ASN A 23 -1.55 10.81 -6.64
N GLY A 24 -0.36 11.28 -6.26
CA GLY A 24 0.04 12.69 -6.36
C GLY A 24 -0.47 13.62 -5.26
N VAL A 25 -1.36 13.16 -4.36
CA VAL A 25 -1.86 13.95 -3.23
C VAL A 25 -0.94 13.81 -2.02
N GLU A 26 -0.43 14.92 -1.52
CA GLU A 26 0.47 14.98 -0.36
C GLU A 26 -0.20 14.51 0.94
N LEU A 27 0.53 13.73 1.73
CA LEU A 27 0.09 13.19 3.01
C LEU A 27 0.57 14.04 4.18
N LYS A 28 -0.31 14.26 5.16
CA LYS A 28 0.05 14.87 6.45
C LYS A 28 -0.04 13.92 7.64
N ASN A 29 -0.78 12.82 7.50
CA ASN A 29 -0.97 11.83 8.56
C ASN A 29 -1.53 10.48 8.04
N MET A 30 -1.55 9.49 8.93
CA MET A 30 -2.03 8.14 8.64
C MET A 30 -3.55 8.05 8.39
N GLN A 31 -4.34 8.96 8.97
CA GLN A 31 -5.79 8.98 8.73
C GLN A 31 -6.09 9.37 7.27
N GLN A 32 -5.34 10.34 6.73
CA GLN A 32 -5.41 10.73 5.33
C GLN A 32 -4.95 9.60 4.42
N LEU A 33 -3.84 8.92 4.72
CA LEU A 33 -3.37 7.75 3.96
C LEU A 33 -4.49 6.71 3.82
N ARG A 34 -5.10 6.31 4.95
CA ARG A 34 -6.22 5.36 4.96
C ARG A 34 -7.40 5.84 4.11
N LYS A 35 -7.74 7.12 4.20
CA LYS A 35 -8.86 7.72 3.45
C LYS A 35 -8.58 7.69 1.96
N LEU A 36 -7.40 8.16 1.53
CA LEU A 36 -7.01 8.26 0.11
C LEU A 36 -6.95 6.88 -0.55
N ILE A 37 -6.34 5.88 0.11
CA ILE A 37 -6.33 4.50 -0.39
C ILE A 37 -7.75 3.99 -0.56
N LYS A 38 -8.61 4.10 0.47
CA LYS A 38 -10.00 3.61 0.40
C LYS A 38 -10.82 4.29 -0.70
N SER A 39 -10.59 5.58 -0.93
CA SER A 39 -11.28 6.37 -1.95
C SER A 39 -10.65 6.27 -3.34
N CYS A 40 -9.61 5.47 -3.55
CA CYS A 40 -8.98 5.30 -4.85
C CYS A 40 -9.98 4.78 -5.88
N ARG A 41 -10.03 5.44 -7.04
CA ARG A 41 -10.91 5.12 -8.19
C ARG A 41 -10.14 4.88 -9.47
N THR A 42 -8.81 5.05 -9.44
CA THR A 42 -7.91 4.79 -10.56
C THR A 42 -7.61 3.29 -10.63
N GLU A 43 -7.19 2.83 -11.81
CA GLU A 43 -6.73 1.46 -12.02
C GLU A 43 -5.53 1.15 -11.12
N ASP A 44 -4.58 2.08 -11.06
CA ASP A 44 -3.39 1.97 -10.24
C ASP A 44 -3.50 2.80 -8.96
N LEU A 45 -3.01 2.21 -7.87
CA LEU A 45 -2.65 2.91 -6.64
C LEU A 45 -1.14 3.19 -6.69
N ARG A 46 -0.79 4.48 -6.72
CA ARG A 46 0.59 4.96 -6.66
C ARG A 46 0.89 5.53 -5.28
N LEU A 47 1.98 5.06 -4.68
CA LEU A 47 2.56 5.60 -3.46
C LEU A 47 3.93 6.18 -3.80
N ASP A 48 4.08 7.48 -3.64
CA ASP A 48 5.39 8.14 -3.70
C ASP A 48 6.00 8.08 -2.29
N LEU A 49 7.24 7.59 -2.22
CA LEU A 49 7.99 7.39 -0.99
C LEU A 49 9.20 8.34 -0.96
N GLU A 50 9.80 8.48 0.22
CA GLU A 50 11.08 9.18 0.36
C GLU A 50 12.17 8.58 -0.55
N LYS A 51 13.23 9.37 -0.79
CA LYS A 51 14.38 8.99 -1.63
C LYS A 51 13.98 8.69 -3.08
N GLY A 52 12.89 9.28 -3.56
CA GLY A 52 12.40 9.14 -4.94
C GLY A 52 11.87 7.76 -5.29
N LYS A 53 11.62 6.89 -4.30
CA LYS A 53 11.08 5.55 -4.52
C LYS A 53 9.58 5.62 -4.77
N VAL A 54 9.06 4.69 -5.57
CA VAL A 54 7.65 4.64 -5.94
C VAL A 54 7.16 3.20 -5.88
N ILE A 55 5.97 3.00 -5.32
CA ILE A 55 5.21 1.75 -5.44
C ILE A 55 4.01 2.02 -6.33
N VAL A 56 3.82 1.18 -7.35
CA VAL A 56 2.60 1.16 -8.16
C VAL A 56 2.00 -0.24 -8.10
N LEU A 57 0.72 -0.32 -7.76
CA LEU A 57 -0.05 -1.56 -7.69
C LEU A 57 -1.36 -1.38 -8.44
N ASN A 58 -1.80 -2.40 -9.19
CA ASN A 58 -3.18 -2.43 -9.65
C ASN A 58 -4.12 -2.50 -8.43
N TYR A 59 -4.95 -1.49 -8.25
CA TYR A 59 -5.75 -1.29 -7.05
C TYR A 59 -6.81 -2.39 -6.85
N LYS A 60 -7.41 -2.87 -7.95
CA LYS A 60 -8.42 -3.93 -7.90
C LYS A 60 -7.78 -5.25 -7.47
N SER A 61 -6.72 -5.67 -8.14
CA SER A 61 -5.98 -6.88 -7.77
C SER A 61 -5.42 -6.80 -6.35
N ALA A 62 -4.90 -5.64 -5.94
CA ALA A 62 -4.36 -5.44 -4.58
C ALA A 62 -5.42 -5.67 -3.50
N LYS A 63 -6.65 -5.20 -3.74
CA LYS A 63 -7.77 -5.43 -2.84
C LYS A 63 -8.18 -6.90 -2.76
N GLU A 64 -8.20 -7.60 -3.89
CA GLU A 64 -8.59 -9.01 -3.98
C GLU A 64 -7.58 -9.91 -3.25
N GLU A 65 -6.28 -9.69 -3.47
CA GLU A 65 -5.21 -10.48 -2.84
C GLU A 65 -4.98 -10.16 -1.35
N SER A 66 -5.43 -9.00 -0.87
CA SER A 66 -5.22 -8.55 0.52
C SER A 66 -5.66 -9.59 1.54
N TRP A 67 -6.81 -10.26 1.33
CA TRP A 67 -7.30 -11.28 2.26
C TRP A 67 -6.41 -12.53 2.29
N LEU A 68 -5.94 -12.98 1.13
CA LEU A 68 -5.06 -14.16 1.01
C LEU A 68 -3.73 -13.91 1.72
N ILE A 69 -3.17 -12.71 1.56
CA ILE A 69 -1.93 -12.30 2.23
C ILE A 69 -2.13 -12.30 3.75
N LEU A 70 -3.16 -11.61 4.27
CA LEU A 70 -3.39 -11.55 5.72
C LEU A 70 -3.56 -12.94 6.34
N LYS A 71 -4.30 -13.83 5.68
CA LYS A 71 -4.49 -15.22 6.11
C LYS A 71 -3.17 -15.99 6.16
N ARG A 72 -2.32 -15.86 5.12
CA ARG A 72 -1.02 -16.53 5.05
C ARG A 72 -0.09 -16.13 6.19
N TYR A 73 -0.14 -14.85 6.59
CA TYR A 73 0.71 -14.29 7.64
C TYR A 73 0.05 -14.28 9.03
N GLY A 74 -1.16 -14.86 9.19
CA GLY A 74 -1.84 -14.95 10.49
C GLY A 74 -2.34 -13.62 11.06
N ILE A 75 -2.62 -12.63 10.20
CA ILE A 75 -3.06 -11.29 10.61
C ILE A 75 -4.59 -11.21 10.59
N ALA A 76 -5.19 -10.83 11.72
CA ALA A 76 -6.64 -10.83 11.88
C ALA A 76 -7.38 -9.65 11.20
N SER A 77 -6.72 -8.50 11.03
CA SER A 77 -7.33 -7.29 10.46
C SER A 77 -6.34 -6.49 9.59
N PRO A 78 -6.79 -5.94 8.46
CA PRO A 78 -5.96 -5.07 7.61
C PRO A 78 -5.65 -3.70 8.24
N THR A 79 -6.43 -3.26 9.23
CA THR A 79 -6.29 -1.94 9.84
C THR A 79 -6.50 -2.02 11.35
N SER A 80 -5.73 -1.24 12.12
CA SER A 80 -6.06 -0.92 13.51
C SER A 80 -7.19 0.12 13.58
N ARG A 81 -7.83 0.22 14.75
CA ARG A 81 -8.79 1.28 15.05
C ARG A 81 -8.11 2.64 15.14
#